data_AF-A0A1K0JEZ0-F1
#
_entry.id   AF-A0A1K0JEZ0-F1
#
_cell.length_a   1.000
_cell.length_b   1.000
_cell.length_c   1.000
_cell.angle_alpha   90.00
_cell.angle_beta   90.00
_cell.angle_gamma   90.00
#
_symmetry.space_group_name_H-M   'P 1'
#
loop_
_entity.id
_entity.type
_entity.pdbx_description
1 polymer ?
#
loop_
_entity_poly.entity_id
_entity_poly.type
_entity_poly.pdbx_seq_one_letter_code
_entity_poly.pdbx_strand_id
1 'polypeptide(L)'
;MIRYAIGLRYSIHHRTYRKPWNLAPAGTPKAVIDKLSLEINKIAQEKSTADSLAAQGAIPLPGASADYARLVRFETQRWGEVIKKANISLD
;
A
#
# COMPACT_ATOMS: atom_id res chain seq x y z
N MET A 1 3.27 -24.84 10.06
CA MET A 1 2.03 -24.38 10.71
C MET A 1 2.33 -24.18 12.18
N ILE A 2 2.59 -22.97 12.65
CA ILE A 2 2.90 -22.74 14.07
C ILE A 2 1.99 -21.63 14.60
N ARG A 3 1.27 -22.02 15.65
CA ARG A 3 0.32 -21.24 16.43
C ARG A 3 1.08 -20.42 17.47
N TYR A 4 0.62 -19.20 17.75
CA TYR A 4 0.79 -18.58 19.06
C TYR A 4 -0.56 -18.05 19.52
N ALA A 5 -0.99 -18.56 20.66
CA ALA A 5 -2.14 -18.13 21.42
C ALA A 5 -1.62 -17.59 22.75
N ILE A 6 -1.83 -16.30 23.03
CA ILE A 6 -1.95 -15.75 24.38
C ILE A 6 -3.12 -14.76 24.29
N GLY A 7 -4.15 -15.03 25.07
CA GLY A 7 -5.39 -14.29 25.09
C GLY A 7 -5.25 -12.98 25.87
N LEU A 8 -5.80 -11.92 25.28
CA LEU A 8 -6.46 -10.82 25.98
C LEU A 8 -7.70 -10.49 25.15
N ARG A 9 -8.86 -10.65 25.77
CA ARG A 9 -10.18 -10.43 25.18
C ARG A 9 -10.43 -8.92 25.09
N TYR A 10 -9.89 -8.26 24.08
CA TYR A 10 -10.37 -6.94 23.64
C TYR A 10 -11.22 -7.14 22.39
N SER A 11 -12.53 -7.01 22.58
CA SER A 11 -13.52 -7.22 21.53
C SER A 11 -13.66 -5.93 20.73
N ILE A 12 -12.85 -5.79 19.68
CA ILE A 12 -13.01 -4.75 18.66
C ILE A 12 -13.04 -5.45 17.31
N HIS A 13 -14.14 -5.26 16.58
CA HIS A 13 -14.41 -5.92 15.31
C HIS A 13 -13.57 -5.31 14.17
N HIS A 14 -12.25 -5.45 14.21
CA HIS A 14 -11.33 -5.03 13.13
C HIS A 14 -11.18 -6.13 12.07
N ARG A 15 -12.28 -6.51 11.42
CA ARG A 15 -12.20 -7.40 10.26
C ARG A 15 -12.03 -6.54 9.00
N THR A 16 -10.77 -6.23 8.69
CA THR A 16 -10.15 -6.11 7.34
C THR A 16 -9.05 -5.05 7.33
N TYR A 17 -7.82 -5.44 7.66
CA TYR A 17 -6.65 -4.79 7.05
C TYR A 17 -6.65 -5.19 5.57
N ARG A 18 -7.56 -4.61 4.78
CA ARG A 18 -7.62 -4.84 3.34
C ARG A 18 -6.34 -4.25 2.79
N LYS A 19 -5.45 -5.10 2.25
CA LYS A 19 -4.29 -4.63 1.48
C LYS A 19 -4.80 -3.54 0.53
N PRO A 20 -4.18 -2.35 0.49
CA PRO A 20 -4.64 -1.30 -0.40
C PRO A 20 -4.74 -1.88 -1.81
N TRP A 21 -5.79 -1.49 -2.52
CA TRP A 21 -6.27 -2.13 -3.76
C TRP A 21 -5.22 -2.24 -4.87
N ASN A 22 -4.12 -1.51 -4.73
CA ASN A 22 -2.98 -1.46 -5.64
C ASN A 22 -1.80 -2.36 -5.23
N LEU A 23 -1.95 -3.23 -4.22
CA LEU A 23 -0.94 -4.22 -3.84
C LEU A 23 -1.34 -5.63 -4.27
N ALA A 24 -0.36 -6.39 -4.78
CA ALA A 24 -0.52 -7.80 -5.10
C ALA A 24 -0.12 -8.71 -3.92
N PRO A 25 -0.62 -9.96 -3.85
CA PRO A 25 -0.20 -10.94 -2.85
C PRO A 25 1.31 -11.20 -2.86
N ALA A 26 1.88 -11.51 -1.69
CA ALA A 26 3.26 -11.95 -1.60
C ALA A 26 3.48 -13.22 -2.43
N GLY A 27 4.58 -13.27 -3.17
CA GLY A 27 4.89 -14.39 -4.07
C GLY A 27 4.26 -14.29 -5.47
N THR A 28 3.54 -13.20 -5.78
CA THR A 28 3.08 -12.95 -7.16
C THR A 28 4.28 -12.98 -8.13
N PRO A 29 4.24 -13.77 -9.22
CA PRO A 29 5.35 -13.88 -10.15
C PRO A 29 5.76 -12.53 -10.74
N LYS A 30 7.07 -12.30 -10.86
CA LYS A 30 7.63 -11.03 -11.38
C LYS A 30 7.03 -10.64 -12.74
N ALA A 31 6.86 -11.59 -13.66
CA ALA A 31 6.28 -11.32 -14.98
C ALA A 31 4.85 -10.72 -14.91
N VAL A 32 4.05 -11.14 -13.93
CA VAL A 32 2.69 -10.60 -13.72
C VAL A 32 2.77 -9.17 -13.18
N ILE A 33 3.66 -8.93 -12.21
CA ILE A 33 3.90 -7.59 -11.67
C ILE A 33 4.38 -6.64 -12.76
N ASP A 34 5.33 -7.08 -13.58
CA ASP A 34 5.89 -6.26 -14.65
C ASP A 34 4.83 -5.88 -15.68
N LYS A 35 3.97 -6.84 -16.08
CA LYS A 35 2.85 -6.58 -16.99
C LYS A 35 1.86 -5.57 -16.40
N LEU A 36 1.46 -5.75 -15.14
CA LEU A 36 0.54 -4.82 -14.47
C LEU A 36 1.15 -3.42 -14.33
N SER A 37 2.42 -3.33 -13.93
CA SER A 37 3.15 -2.06 -13.80
C SER A 37 3.19 -1.31 -15.13
N LEU A 38 3.42 -2.02 -16.25
CA LEU A 38 3.43 -1.43 -17.57
C LEU A 38 2.07 -0.83 -17.94
N GLU A 39 0.99 -1.60 -17.80
CA GLU A 39 -0.35 -1.14 -18.17
C GLU A 39 -0.86 -0.01 -17.26
N ILE A 40 -0.59 -0.08 -15.95
CA ILE A 40 -0.93 1.01 -15.02
C ILE A 40 -0.19 2.29 -15.41
N ASN A 41 1.10 2.20 -15.74
CA ASN A 41 1.88 3.37 -16.17
C ASN A 41 1.33 4.00 -17.46
N LYS A 42 0.86 3.18 -18.42
CA LYS A 42 0.21 3.68 -19.63
C LYS A 42 -1.09 4.43 -19.31
N ILE A 43 -1.97 3.82 -18.53
CA ILE A 43 -3.27 4.41 -18.17
C ILE A 43 -3.07 5.70 -17.38
N ALA A 44 -2.07 5.76 -16.49
CA ALA A 44 -1.74 6.95 -15.71
C ALA A 44 -1.27 8.13 -16.58
N GLN A 45 -0.80 7.88 -17.80
CA GLN A 45 -0.38 8.90 -18.77
C GLN A 45 -1.52 9.33 -19.71
N GLU A 46 -2.66 8.63 -19.70
CA GLU A 46 -3.82 9.04 -20.49
C GLU A 46 -4.39 10.36 -19.94
N LYS A 47 -4.70 11.29 -20.84
CA LYS A 47 -5.19 12.62 -20.48
C LYS A 47 -6.46 12.55 -19.61
N SER A 48 -7.42 11.71 -19.97
CA SER A 48 -8.66 11.51 -19.21
C SER A 48 -8.39 11.06 -17.77
N THR A 49 -7.44 10.15 -17.58
CA THR A 49 -7.03 9.65 -16.27
C THR A 49 -6.29 10.72 -15.48
N ALA A 50 -5.34 11.41 -16.11
CA ALA A 50 -4.59 12.50 -15.48
C ALA A 50 -5.52 13.64 -15.03
N ASP A 51 -6.47 14.05 -15.88
CA ASP A 51 -7.45 15.08 -15.56
C ASP A 51 -8.35 14.65 -14.39
N SER A 52 -8.80 13.38 -14.39
CA SER A 52 -9.65 12.83 -13.33
C SER A 52 -8.91 12.75 -11.99
N LEU A 53 -7.62 12.41 -12.01
CA LEU A 53 -6.76 12.41 -10.81
C LEU A 53 -6.50 13.83 -10.33
N ALA A 54 -6.22 14.76 -11.25
CA ALA A 54 -5.99 16.16 -10.92
C ALA A 54 -7.24 16.82 -10.30
N ALA A 55 -8.44 16.48 -10.78
CA ALA A 55 -9.70 16.93 -10.18
C ALA A 55 -9.89 16.46 -8.72
N GLN A 56 -9.22 15.37 -8.33
CA GLN A 56 -9.21 14.86 -6.96
C GLN A 56 -8.01 15.38 -6.14
N GLY A 57 -7.21 16.30 -6.69
CA GLY A 57 -5.99 16.81 -6.06
C GLY A 57 -4.81 15.83 -6.11
N ALA A 58 -4.89 14.78 -6.94
CA ALA A 58 -3.83 13.80 -7.11
C ALA A 58 -3.00 14.06 -8.37
N ILE A 59 -1.69 13.85 -8.27
CA ILE A 59 -0.78 13.90 -9.42
C ILE A 59 -0.31 12.46 -9.70
N PRO A 60 -0.48 11.93 -10.93
CA PRO A 60 0.00 10.61 -11.27
C PRO A 60 1.52 10.53 -11.11
N LEU A 61 2.01 9.48 -10.44
CA LEU A 61 3.43 9.19 -10.30
C LEU A 61 3.73 7.84 -10.98
N PRO A 62 3.88 7.82 -12.32
CA PRO A 62 4.32 6.62 -13.02
C PRO A 62 5.77 6.29 -12.66
N GLY A 63 6.09 5.01 -12.54
CA GLY A 63 7.44 4.58 -12.13
C GLY A 63 7.59 3.07 -12.08
N ALA A 64 8.76 2.59 -11.64
CA ALA A 64 8.97 1.16 -11.48
C ALA A 64 8.30 0.65 -10.20
N SER A 65 7.70 -0.55 -10.26
CA SER A 65 7.11 -1.19 -9.07
C SER A 65 8.10 -1.35 -7.90
N ALA A 66 9.40 -1.48 -8.20
CA ALA A 66 10.45 -1.52 -7.18
C ALA A 66 10.62 -0.19 -6.43
N ASP A 67 10.36 0.94 -7.09
CA ASP A 67 10.46 2.27 -6.50
C ASP A 67 9.31 2.49 -5.53
N TYR A 68 8.09 2.09 -5.94
CA TYR A 68 6.93 2.10 -5.06
C TYR A 68 7.16 1.21 -3.82
N ALA A 69 7.73 0.01 -4.00
CA ALA A 69 8.07 -0.85 -2.88
C ALA A 69 9.08 -0.22 -1.90
N ARG A 70 10.05 0.56 -2.40
CA ARG A 70 10.98 1.33 -1.56
C ARG A 70 10.25 2.43 -0.80
N LEU A 71 9.39 3.18 -1.46
CA LEU A 71 8.58 4.24 -0.83
C LEU A 71 7.71 3.69 0.30
N VAL A 72 6.98 2.60 0.07
CA VAL A 72 6.14 1.97 1.10
C VAL A 72 6.96 1.58 2.32
N ARG A 73 8.15 1.00 2.13
CA ARG A 73 9.05 0.64 3.25
C ARG A 73 9.53 1.88 4.01
N PHE A 74 9.95 2.92 3.28
CA PHE A 74 10.41 4.17 3.86
C PHE A 74 9.31 4.86 4.69
N GLU A 75 8.11 5.01 4.12
CA GLU A 75 6.96 5.62 4.80
C GLU A 75 6.52 4.81 6.01
N THR A 76 6.51 3.47 5.89
CA THR A 76 6.19 2.58 7.02
C THR A 76 7.16 2.78 8.19
N GLN A 77 8.46 2.89 7.91
CA GLN A 77 9.47 3.13 8.94
C GLN A 77 9.29 4.52 9.56
N ARG A 78 9.21 5.56 8.71
CA ARG A 78 9.07 6.96 9.15
C ARG A 78 7.86 7.15 10.06
N TRP A 79 6.68 6.71 9.63
CA TRP A 79 5.46 6.87 10.43
C TRP A 79 5.44 5.93 11.63
N GLY A 80 6.01 4.74 11.52
CA GLY A 80 6.19 3.84 12.66
C GLY A 80 7.02 4.46 13.79
N GLU A 81 8.06 5.23 13.46
CA GLU A 81 8.82 5.98 14.46
C GLU A 81 8.01 7.12 15.09
N VAL A 82 7.27 7.88 14.28
CA VAL A 82 6.42 8.98 14.76
C VAL A 82 5.39 8.45 15.77
N ILE A 83 4.69 7.37 15.41
CA ILE A 83 3.69 6.74 16.27
C ILE A 83 4.28 6.31 17.61
N LYS A 84 5.45 5.65 17.59
CA LYS A 84 6.16 5.22 18.81
C LYS A 84 6.57 6.40 19.67
N LYS A 85 7.14 7.44 19.08
CA LYS A 85 7.59 8.65 19.80
C LYS A 85 6.42 9.42 20.41
N ALA A 86 5.29 9.47 19.72
CA ALA A 86 4.09 10.16 20.17
C ALA A 86 3.20 9.32 21.10
N ASN A 87 3.57 8.07 21.38
CA ASN A 87 2.78 7.10 22.15
C ASN A 87 1.31 6.99 21.67
N ILE A 88 1.14 6.99 20.35
CA ILE A 88 -0.18 6.88 19.71
C ILE A 88 -0.50 5.40 19.53
N SER A 89 -1.67 4.96 19.96
CA SER A 89 -2.23 3.64 19.66
C SER A 89 -3.62 3.78 19.09
N LEU A 90 -3.98 2.91 18.15
CA LEU A 90 -5.37 2.68 17.80
C LEU A 90 -5.93 1.64 18.77
N ASP A 91 -7.14 1.89 19.25
CA ASP A 91 -7.93 1.05 20.14
C ASP A 91 -8.28 -0.30 19.50
#